data_AF-A0AAU6V015-F1
#
_entry.id   AF-A0AAU6V015-F1
#
_cell.length_a   1.000
_cell.length_b   1.000
_cell.length_c   1.000
_cell.angle_alpha   90.00
_cell.angle_beta   90.00
_cell.angle_gamma   90.00
#
_symmetry.space_group_name_H-M   'P 1'
#
loop_
_entity.id
_entity.type
_entity.pdbx_description
1 polymer ?
#
loop_
_entity_poly.entity_id
_entity_poly.type
_entity_poly.pdbx_seq_one_letter_code
_entity_poly.pdbx_strand_id
1 'polypeptide(L)'
;MQVTEELNQINELLRRALDCLLTIPAEDEKTDELVSNLQELVSRRQTLLQTLIEEVQSPELLEEQLELTATFEQHAKAIRQQRQELLALRSQNKRQVNVYKSIDANR
;
A
#
# COMPACT_ATOMS: atom_id res chain seq x y z
N MET A 1 -4.27 20.32 -19.86
CA MET A 1 -5.44 19.76 -19.13
C MET A 1 -5.43 18.22 -19.05
N GLN A 2 -4.95 17.50 -20.07
CA GLN A 2 -4.94 16.02 -20.07
C GLN A 2 -4.14 15.38 -18.92
N VAL A 3 -2.97 15.94 -18.57
CA VAL A 3 -2.11 15.41 -17.47
C VAL A 3 -2.83 15.48 -16.11
N THR A 4 -3.54 16.57 -15.83
CA THR A 4 -4.27 16.75 -14.56
C THR A 4 -5.44 15.78 -14.44
N GLU A 5 -6.20 15.58 -15.53
CA GLU A 5 -7.31 14.63 -15.54
C GLU A 5 -6.82 13.19 -15.36
N GLU A 6 -5.74 12.80 -16.04
CA GLU A 6 -5.13 11.49 -15.89
C GLU A 6 -4.58 11.28 -14.47
N LEU A 7 -3.93 12.30 -13.91
CA LEU A 7 -3.41 12.26 -12.54
C LEU A 7 -4.53 12.07 -11.52
N ASN A 8 -5.66 12.75 -11.70
CA ASN A 8 -6.83 12.60 -10.82
C ASN A 8 -7.42 11.18 -10.90
N GLN A 9 -7.47 10.59 -12.10
CA GLN A 9 -7.89 9.20 -12.25
C GLN A 9 -6.95 8.23 -11.53
N ILE A 10 -5.63 8.43 -11.67
CA ILE A 10 -4.64 7.61 -10.97
C ILE A 10 -4.74 7.78 -9.45
N ASN A 11 -4.96 9.01 -8.96
CA ASN A 11 -5.17 9.27 -7.54
C ASN A 11 -6.39 8.52 -6.98
N GLU A 12 -7.51 8.51 -7.71
CA GLU A 12 -8.70 7.74 -7.34
C GLU A 12 -8.46 6.23 -7.33
N LEU A 13 -7.74 5.71 -8.33
CA LEU A 13 -7.39 4.29 -8.39
C LEU A 13 -6.44 3.89 -7.25
N LEU A 14 -5.46 4.72 -6.93
CA LEU A 14 -4.56 4.52 -5.79
C LEU A 14 -5.31 4.49 -4.47
N ARG A 15 -6.23 5.44 -4.28
CA ARG A 15 -7.07 5.50 -3.08
C ARG A 15 -7.86 4.21 -2.89
N ARG A 16 -8.53 3.75 -3.95
CA ARG A 16 -9.29 2.49 -3.94
C ARG A 16 -8.40 1.28 -3.65
N ALA A 17 -7.23 1.19 -4.29
CA ALA A 17 -6.29 0.10 -4.07
C ALA A 17 -5.79 0.06 -2.62
N LEU A 18 -5.45 1.21 -2.04
CA LEU A 18 -5.03 1.32 -0.64
C LEU A 18 -6.17 0.98 0.33
N ASP A 19 -7.39 1.49 0.09
CA ASP A 19 -8.57 1.19 0.91
C ASP A 19 -8.91 -0.31 0.87
N CYS A 20 -8.77 -0.96 -0.29
CA CYS A 20 -8.89 -2.41 -0.41
C CYS A 20 -7.78 -3.16 0.33
N LEU A 21 -6.53 -2.70 0.27
CA LEU A 21 -5.41 -3.34 0.98
C LEU A 21 -5.51 -3.24 2.50
N LEU A 22 -6.14 -2.19 3.02
CA LEU A 22 -6.43 -2.03 4.45
C LEU A 22 -7.48 -3.03 4.95
N THR A 23 -8.38 -3.48 4.07
CA THR A 23 -9.53 -4.31 4.45
C THR A 23 -9.38 -5.79 4.08
N ILE A 24 -8.60 -6.11 3.03
CA ILE A 24 -8.43 -7.49 2.58
C ILE A 24 -7.52 -8.29 3.54
N PRO A 25 -7.87 -9.54 3.89
CA PRO A 25 -6.99 -10.44 4.63
C PRO A 25 -5.67 -10.66 3.88
N ALA A 26 -4.56 -10.79 4.62
CA ALA A 26 -3.24 -10.96 4.01
C ALA A 26 -3.09 -12.32 3.28
N GLU A 27 -3.95 -13.28 3.63
CA GLU A 27 -3.97 -14.63 3.08
C GLU A 27 -4.81 -14.75 1.79
N ASP A 28 -5.53 -13.68 1.40
CA ASP A 28 -6.30 -13.68 0.16
C ASP A 28 -5.36 -13.57 -1.03
N GLU A 29 -5.50 -14.48 -1.99
CA GLU A 29 -4.68 -14.55 -3.21
C GLU A 29 -4.71 -13.25 -4.03
N LYS A 30 -5.79 -12.47 -3.91
CA LYS A 30 -5.92 -11.16 -4.60
C LYS A 30 -5.03 -10.08 -3.99
N THR A 31 -4.47 -10.31 -2.80
CA THR A 31 -3.60 -9.33 -2.15
C THR A 31 -2.34 -9.09 -2.97
N ASP A 32 -1.73 -10.14 -3.51
CA ASP A 32 -0.50 -10.03 -4.30
C ASP A 32 -0.74 -9.27 -5.61
N GLU A 33 -1.87 -9.56 -6.29
CA GLU A 33 -2.29 -8.82 -7.48
C GLU A 33 -2.54 -7.35 -7.16
N LEU A 34 -3.22 -7.06 -6.05
CA LEU A 34 -3.53 -5.71 -5.62
C LEU A 34 -2.28 -4.90 -5.25
N VAL A 35 -1.26 -5.55 -4.66
CA VAL A 35 0.04 -4.92 -4.40
C VAL A 35 0.80 -4.63 -5.69
N SER A 36 0.77 -5.56 -6.66
CA SER A 36 1.37 -5.34 -7.98
C SER A 36 0.70 -4.16 -8.71
N ASN A 37 -0.63 -4.12 -8.70
CA ASN A 37 -1.41 -3.02 -9.29
C ASN A 37 -1.12 -1.69 -8.58
N LEU A 38 -1.00 -1.69 -7.25
CA LEU A 38 -0.61 -0.51 -6.49
C LEU A 38 0.77 0.02 -6.94
N GLN A 39 1.74 -0.87 -7.16
CA GLN A 39 3.08 -0.49 -7.61
C GLN A 39 3.04 0.17 -9.00
N GLU A 40 2.29 -0.40 -9.94
CA GLU A 40 2.12 0.18 -11.28
C GLU A 40 1.47 1.57 -11.22
N LEU A 41 0.40 1.72 -10.42
CA LEU A 41 -0.28 3.00 -10.23
C LEU A 41 0.64 4.06 -9.62
N VAL A 42 1.48 3.70 -8.64
CA VAL A 42 2.47 4.61 -8.03
C VAL A 42 3.49 5.05 -9.08
N SER A 43 4.02 4.13 -9.88
CA SER A 43 4.97 4.46 -10.94
C SER A 43 4.36 5.39 -11.98
N ARG A 44 3.13 5.12 -12.43
CA ARG A 44 2.43 6.00 -13.38
C ARG A 44 2.15 7.37 -12.78
N ARG A 45 1.76 7.44 -11.51
CA ARG A 45 1.58 8.71 -10.79
C ARG A 45 2.88 9.52 -10.76
N GLN A 46 4.01 8.89 -10.46
CA GLN A 46 5.31 9.57 -10.44
C GLN A 46 5.67 10.19 -11.79
N THR A 47 5.44 9.46 -12.89
CA THR A 47 5.66 10.01 -14.24
C THR A 47 4.79 11.23 -14.50
N LEU A 48 3.49 11.15 -14.18
CA LEU A 48 2.56 12.27 -14.39
C LEU A 48 2.89 13.48 -13.51
N LEU A 49 3.32 13.26 -12.26
CA LEU A 49 3.77 14.34 -11.39
C LEU A 49 5.03 15.02 -11.93
N GLN A 50 5.97 14.26 -12.48
CA GLN A 50 7.17 14.82 -13.08
C GLN A 50 6.80 15.76 -14.24
N THR A 51 5.93 15.31 -15.15
CA THR A 51 5.40 16.14 -16.25
C THR A 51 4.66 17.37 -15.72
N LEU A 52 3.85 17.21 -14.67
CA LEU A 52 3.10 18.31 -14.07
C LEU A 52 4.02 19.39 -13.47
N ILE A 53 5.09 18.99 -12.78
CA ILE A 53 6.10 19.89 -12.20
C ILE A 53 6.83 20.67 -13.30
N GLU A 54 7.14 20.01 -14.41
CA GLU A 54 7.83 20.62 -15.55
C GLU A 54 6.93 21.59 -16.33
N GLU A 55 5.65 21.24 -16.55
CA GLU A 55 4.78 21.93 -17.50
C GLU A 55 3.78 22.92 -16.87
N VAL A 56 3.21 22.60 -15.70
CA VAL A 56 2.01 23.29 -15.21
C VAL A 56 2.31 24.33 -14.13
N GLN A 57 3.40 24.16 -13.35
CA GLN A 57 3.92 25.10 -12.33
C GLN A 57 2.87 25.88 -11.50
N SER A 58 1.67 25.32 -11.29
CA SER A 58 0.62 25.93 -10.45
C SER A 58 0.88 25.55 -8.99
N PRO A 59 1.20 26.52 -8.11
CA PRO A 59 1.51 26.24 -6.72
C PRO A 59 0.37 25.53 -5.99
N GLU A 60 -0.88 25.95 -6.23
CA GLU A 60 -2.06 25.40 -5.58
C GLU A 60 -2.24 23.92 -5.91
N LEU A 61 -2.06 23.59 -7.19
CA LEU A 61 -2.21 22.22 -7.66
C LEU A 61 -1.04 21.33 -7.20
N LEU A 62 0.18 21.88 -7.10
CA LEU A 62 1.33 21.16 -6.53
C LEU A 62 1.15 20.91 -5.04
N GLU A 63 0.58 21.87 -4.31
CA GLU A 63 0.25 21.73 -2.89
C GLU A 63 -0.80 20.63 -2.66
N GLU A 64 -1.88 20.61 -3.46
CA GLU A 64 -2.87 19.53 -3.44
C GLU A 64 -2.22 18.15 -3.69
N GLN A 65 -1.34 18.05 -4.68
CA GLN A 65 -0.64 16.78 -4.96
C GLN A 65 0.33 16.37 -3.86
N LEU A 66 0.88 17.33 -3.12
CA LEU A 66 1.73 17.05 -1.96
C LEU A 66 0.89 16.48 -0.80
N GLU A 67 -0.26 17.09 -0.50
CA GLU A 67 -1.19 16.60 0.52
C GLU A 67 -1.71 15.19 0.22
N LEU A 68 -2.07 14.93 -1.04
CA LEU A 68 -2.46 13.60 -1.50
C LEU A 68 -1.33 12.57 -1.34
N THR A 69 -0.09 12.97 -1.65
CA THR A 69 1.09 12.11 -1.46
C THR A 69 1.27 11.75 0.02
N ALA A 70 1.16 12.73 0.92
CA ALA A 70 1.26 12.50 2.36
C ALA A 70 0.16 11.54 2.85
N THR A 71 -1.05 11.67 2.33
CA THR A 71 -2.19 10.80 2.67
C THR A 71 -1.93 9.35 2.22
N PHE A 72 -1.49 9.15 0.97
CA PHE A 72 -1.17 7.81 0.46
C PHE A 72 -0.01 7.16 1.22
N GLU A 73 1.01 7.93 1.60
CA GLU A 73 2.11 7.42 2.43
C GLU A 73 1.63 6.95 3.81
N GLN A 74 0.72 7.69 4.45
CA GLN A 74 0.16 7.29 5.74
C GLN A 74 -0.59 5.96 5.62
N HIS A 75 -1.41 5.80 4.58
CA HIS A 75 -2.12 4.54 4.32
C HIS A 75 -1.14 3.38 4.06
N ALA A 76 -0.14 3.60 3.22
CA ALA A 76 0.88 2.58 2.93
C ALA A 76 1.65 2.17 4.20
N LYS A 77 2.00 3.12 5.08
CA LYS A 77 2.63 2.82 6.38
C LYS A 77 1.72 1.99 7.27
N ALA A 78 0.43 2.33 7.36
CA ALA A 78 -0.55 1.57 8.13
C ALA A 78 -0.70 0.13 7.62
N ILE A 79 -0.84 -0.06 6.30
CA ILE A 79 -0.89 -1.38 5.66
C ILE A 79 0.37 -2.18 6.02
N ARG A 80 1.55 -1.60 5.82
CA ARG A 80 2.82 -2.27 6.14
C ARG A 80 2.89 -2.69 7.61
N GLN A 81 2.50 -1.81 8.53
CA GLN A 81 2.49 -2.10 9.95
C GLN A 81 1.56 -3.28 10.29
N GLN A 82 0.31 -3.24 9.79
CA GLN A 82 -0.66 -4.32 9.97
C GLN A 82 -0.13 -5.66 9.46
N ARG A 83 0.52 -5.68 8.28
CA ARG A 83 1.11 -6.90 7.74
C ARG A 83 2.30 -7.41 8.58
N GLN A 84 3.14 -6.51 9.10
CA GLN A 84 4.25 -6.88 9.98
C GLN A 84 3.75 -7.50 11.29
N GLU A 85 2.70 -6.95 11.89
CA GLU A 85 2.09 -7.48 13.12
C GLU A 85 1.52 -8.88 12.90
N LEU A 86 0.82 -9.12 11.79
CA LEU A 86 0.31 -10.44 11.42
C LEU A 86 1.44 -11.47 11.25
N LEU A 87 2.54 -11.10 10.59
CA LEU A 87 3.71 -11.96 10.44
C LEU A 87 4.36 -12.29 11.80
N ALA A 88 4.48 -11.30 12.68
CA ALA A 88 5.03 -11.48 14.02
C ALA A 88 4.17 -12.45 14.85
N LEU A 89 2.84 -12.28 14.87
CA LEU A 89 1.90 -13.17 15.54
C LEU A 89 1.99 -14.61 15.01
N ARG A 90 2.06 -14.78 13.68
CA ARG A 90 2.22 -16.11 13.06
C ARG A 90 3.54 -16.77 13.46
N SER A 91 4.62 -15.98 13.57
CA SER A 91 5.92 -16.48 14.00
C SER A 91 5.92 -16.93 15.48
N GLN A 92 5.24 -16.19 16.35
CA GLN A 92 5.10 -16.49 17.78
C GLN A 92 4.25 -17.76 18.00
N ASN A 93 3.12 -17.87 17.31
CA ASN A 93 2.26 -19.06 17.38
C ASN A 93 2.98 -20.33 16.88
N LYS A 94 3.76 -20.25 15.81
CA LYS A 94 4.59 -21.38 15.34
C LYS A 94 5.60 -21.84 16.39
N ARG A 95 6.23 -20.92 17.13
CA ARG A 95 7.16 -21.26 18.21
C ARG A 95 6.45 -21.98 19.35
N GLN A 96 5.28 -21.50 19.77
CA GLN A 96 4.51 -22.15 20.84
C GLN A 96 4.05 -23.57 20.44
N VAL A 97 3.52 -23.76 19.23
CA VAL A 97 3.11 -25.08 18.73
C VAL A 97 4.28 -26.06 18.67
N ASN A 98 5.47 -25.63 18.26
CA ASN A 98 6.66 -26.48 18.26
C ASN A 98 7.11 -26.87 19.67
N VAL A 99 6.99 -25.97 20.65
CA VAL A 99 7.31 -26.28 22.06
C VAL A 99 6.37 -27.37 22.59
N TYR A 100 5.06 -27.26 22.36
CA TYR A 100 4.11 -28.30 22.79
C TYR A 100 4.37 -29.66 22.13
N LYS A 101 4.65 -29.69 20.82
CA LYS A 101 5.01 -30.94 20.11
C LYS A 101 6.29 -31.57 20.64
N SER A 102 7.29 -30.77 21.01
CA SER A 102 8.54 -31.28 21.57
C SER A 102 8.39 -31.84 22.98
N ILE A 103 7.40 -31.37 23.75
CA ILE A 103 7.11 -31.89 25.10
C ILE A 103 6.34 -33.22 25.00
N ASP A 104 5.36 -33.33 24.10
CA ASP A 104 4.62 -34.59 23.88
C ASP A 104 5.47 -35.69 23.24
N ALA A 105 6.46 -35.34 22.40
CA ALA A 105 7.37 -36.31 21.79
C ALA A 105 8.45 -36.87 22.75
N ASN A 106 8.58 -36.29 23.96
CA ASN A 106 9.57 -36.67 24.97
C ASN A 106 8.96 -37.40 26.17
N ARG A 107 7.76 -37.97 26.00
CA ARG A 107 7.01 -38.73 27.00
C ARG A 107 6.73 -40.14 26.49
#